data_AF-A0A7W1YJS4-F1
#
_entry.id   AF-A0A7W1YJS4-F1
#
_cell.length_a   1.000
_cell.length_b   1.000
_cell.length_c   1.000
_cell.angle_alpha   90.00
_cell.angle_beta   90.00
_cell.angle_gamma   90.00
#
_symmetry.space_group_name_H-M   'P 1'
#
loop_
_entity.id
_entity.type
_entity.pdbx_description
1 polymer ?
#
loop_
_entity_poly.entity_id
_entity_poly.type
_entity_poly.pdbx_seq_one_letter_code
_entity_poly.pdbx_strand_id
1 'polypeptide(L)'
;MALQSRPDDFRSVLASVDSQGRRQWLYVHAIGGVWRRRRALVAVVLIGFFLALPHVTVGGMPALLIDIPQRRFTIAGHIFWPQDFIYLLLFVLIAIVATALTVALVGRFFCGWLCPHNVFLEMVYRPLERLAEGVAVKRRRRDQDGGDASRVVRKAVKWVAFLAVTVVLANTMTALFTGVEAFRWGFVLDVAAHPDAAIFWALFAGAVLFNFAWFREQTCTIVCPYGRLQSAMLDPHSLVPAYDPRRGEPRGKLRGEARAAARSA
;
A
#
# COMPACT_ATOMS: atom_id res chain seq x y z
N MET A 1 10.52 15.51 -28.08
CA MET A 1 11.28 16.30 -27.09
C MET A 1 11.71 15.33 -25.99
N ALA A 2 12.91 14.78 -26.09
CA ALA A 2 13.43 13.85 -25.08
C ALA A 2 13.78 14.63 -23.81
N LEU A 3 13.25 14.21 -22.66
CA LEU A 3 13.60 14.72 -21.34
C LEU A 3 15.05 14.31 -21.03
N GLN A 4 16.02 15.10 -21.50
CA GLN A 4 17.41 14.92 -21.09
C GLN A 4 17.55 15.34 -19.63
N SER A 5 17.56 14.36 -18.72
CA SER A 5 18.04 14.57 -17.35
C SER A 5 19.50 14.99 -17.45
N ARG A 6 19.80 16.26 -17.21
CA ARG A 6 21.18 16.71 -16.98
C ARG A 6 21.74 15.89 -15.79
N PRO A 7 23.04 15.57 -15.75
CA PRO A 7 23.63 14.78 -14.67
C PRO A 7 23.34 15.36 -13.27
N ASP A 8 23.11 16.67 -13.20
CA ASP A 8 22.84 17.42 -11.96
C ASP A 8 21.34 17.69 -11.72
N ASP A 9 20.45 17.30 -12.65
CA ASP A 9 19.02 17.55 -12.56
C ASP A 9 18.25 16.27 -12.18
N PHE A 10 18.19 16.03 -10.87
CA PHE A 10 17.48 14.92 -10.24
C PHE A 10 16.08 15.33 -9.72
N ARG A 11 15.68 16.60 -9.89
CA ARG A 11 14.42 17.14 -9.35
C ARG A 11 13.35 17.27 -10.43
N SER A 12 13.72 17.47 -11.68
CA SER A 12 12.77 17.68 -12.77
C SER A 12 12.11 16.40 -13.30
N VAL A 13 12.71 15.22 -13.08
CA VAL A 13 12.21 13.94 -13.58
C VAL A 13 11.94 12.96 -12.44
N LEU A 14 10.75 12.37 -12.43
CA LEU A 14 10.40 11.29 -11.50
C LEU A 14 11.25 10.05 -11.79
N ALA A 15 11.78 9.40 -10.75
CA ALA A 15 12.58 8.18 -10.86
C ALA A 15 11.86 6.98 -11.53
N SER A 16 10.54 7.08 -11.76
CA SER A 16 9.73 6.08 -12.46
C SER A 16 9.55 6.38 -13.96
N VAL A 17 10.21 7.40 -14.49
CA VAL A 17 10.06 7.88 -15.87
C VAL A 17 11.45 7.93 -16.53
N ASP A 18 11.56 7.39 -17.74
CA ASP A 18 12.80 7.44 -18.51
C ASP A 18 12.99 8.81 -19.21
N SER A 19 14.14 9.01 -19.83
CA SER A 19 14.46 10.23 -20.58
C SER A 19 13.56 10.46 -21.81
N GLN A 20 12.73 9.49 -22.19
CA GLN A 20 11.76 9.59 -23.29
C GLN A 20 10.33 9.78 -22.76
N GLY A 21 10.13 9.95 -21.45
CA GLY A 21 8.82 10.09 -20.83
C GLY A 21 8.05 8.77 -20.67
N ARG A 22 8.66 7.62 -20.98
CA ARG A 22 8.05 6.30 -20.83
C ARG A 22 8.23 5.80 -19.40
N ARG A 23 7.28 4.96 -18.98
CA ARG A 23 7.31 4.37 -17.65
C ARG A 23 8.47 3.39 -17.50
N GLN A 24 9.29 3.61 -16.49
CA GLN A 24 10.30 2.65 -16.04
C GLN A 24 9.76 1.80 -14.89
N TRP A 25 9.74 0.48 -15.08
CA TRP A 25 9.32 -0.45 -14.02
C TRP A 25 10.39 -0.60 -12.95
N LEU A 26 9.99 -0.43 -11.69
CA LEU A 26 10.84 -0.58 -10.52
C LEU A 26 10.90 -2.05 -10.08
N TYR A 27 12.10 -2.64 -10.11
CA TYR A 27 12.37 -3.99 -9.60
C TYR A 27 12.91 -3.91 -8.18
N VAL A 28 12.01 -3.89 -7.20
CA VAL A 28 12.38 -3.72 -5.79
C VAL A 28 12.94 -5.02 -5.20
N HIS A 29 14.13 -4.94 -4.60
CA HIS A 29 14.73 -6.02 -3.83
C HIS A 29 14.29 -5.92 -2.36
N ALA A 30 13.89 -7.04 -1.76
CA ALA A 30 13.47 -7.07 -0.36
C ALA A 30 14.69 -7.21 0.55
N ILE A 31 14.92 -6.20 1.40
CA ILE A 31 16.03 -6.18 2.35
C ILE A 31 15.58 -6.81 3.67
N GLY A 32 16.39 -7.71 4.24
CA GLY A 32 16.13 -8.31 5.55
C GLY A 32 16.43 -7.37 6.72
N GLY A 33 15.98 -7.73 7.93
CA GLY A 33 16.37 -7.03 9.17
C GLY A 33 15.28 -6.99 10.23
N VAL A 34 15.65 -6.58 11.44
CA VAL A 34 14.76 -6.48 12.61
C VAL A 34 13.61 -5.50 12.33
N TRP A 35 13.92 -4.33 11.77
CA TRP A 35 12.91 -3.31 11.44
C TRP A 35 11.88 -3.80 10.41
N ARG A 36 12.29 -4.63 9.45
CA ARG A 36 11.35 -5.24 8.50
C ARG A 36 10.43 -6.24 9.18
N ARG A 37 10.93 -7.04 10.12
CA ARG A 37 10.10 -7.98 10.90
C ARG A 37 9.07 -7.24 11.76
N ARG A 38 9.49 -6.17 12.45
CA ARG A 38 8.59 -5.30 13.22
C ARG A 38 7.51 -4.67 12.34
N ARG A 39 7.90 -4.16 11.16
CA ARG A 39 6.95 -3.59 10.20
C ARG A 39 5.99 -4.64 9.65
N ALA A 40 6.45 -5.87 9.42
CA ALA A 40 5.59 -6.96 9.00
C ALA A 40 4.57 -7.34 10.10
N LEU A 41 4.99 -7.36 11.37
CA LEU A 41 4.07 -7.59 12.49
C LEU A 41 2.97 -6.54 12.55
N VAL A 42 3.34 -5.25 12.50
CA VAL A 42 2.38 -4.14 12.49
C VAL A 42 1.42 -4.27 11.31
N ALA A 43 1.93 -4.57 10.11
CA ALA A 43 1.11 -4.80 8.94
C ALA A 43 0.13 -5.96 9.09
N VAL A 44 0.56 -7.10 9.65
CA VAL A 44 -0.31 -8.25 9.91
C VAL A 44 -1.42 -7.89 10.89
N VAL A 45 -1.11 -7.14 11.95
CA VAL A 45 -2.12 -6.66 12.89
C VAL A 45 -3.12 -5.73 12.21
N LEU A 46 -2.65 -4.77 11.41
CA LEU A 46 -3.52 -3.83 10.68
C LEU A 46 -4.41 -4.53 9.65
N ILE A 47 -3.85 -5.46 8.88
CA ILE A 47 -4.62 -6.24 7.89
C ILE A 47 -5.62 -7.16 8.60
N GLY A 48 -5.20 -7.83 9.67
CA GLY A 48 -6.08 -8.68 10.47
C GLY A 48 -7.25 -7.89 11.07
N PHE A 49 -6.94 -6.73 11.66
CA PHE A 49 -7.96 -5.81 12.17
C PHE A 49 -8.93 -5.38 11.06
N PHE A 50 -8.40 -4.99 9.90
CA PHE A 50 -9.19 -4.57 8.75
C PHE A 50 -10.16 -5.66 8.25
N LEU A 51 -9.67 -6.89 8.11
CA LEU A 51 -10.46 -8.02 7.66
C LEU A 51 -11.48 -8.48 8.72
N ALA A 52 -11.15 -8.36 10.01
CA ALA A 52 -12.04 -8.74 11.09
C ALA A 52 -13.17 -7.72 11.33
N LEU A 53 -12.90 -6.43 11.09
CA LEU A 53 -13.79 -5.32 11.43
C LEU A 53 -15.26 -5.49 10.97
N PRO A 54 -15.57 -5.88 9.72
CA PRO A 54 -16.97 -6.05 9.30
C PRO A 54 -17.67 -7.26 9.95
N HIS A 55 -16.92 -8.24 10.45
CA HIS A 55 -17.47 -9.45 11.07
C HIS A 55 -17.69 -9.32 12.58
N VAL A 56 -17.10 -8.31 13.22
CA VAL A 56 -17.29 -8.07 14.64
C VAL A 56 -18.63 -7.36 14.84
N THR A 57 -19.51 -7.97 15.63
CA THR A 57 -20.78 -7.36 16.04
C THR A 57 -20.73 -6.98 17.51
N VAL A 58 -21.14 -5.76 17.84
CA VAL A 58 -21.24 -5.25 19.22
C VAL A 58 -22.71 -4.90 19.47
N GLY A 59 -23.34 -5.55 20.45
CA GLY A 59 -24.75 -5.30 20.79
C GLY A 59 -25.75 -5.65 19.68
N GLY A 60 -25.42 -6.62 18.82
CA GLY A 60 -26.28 -7.04 17.69
C GLY A 60 -26.16 -6.18 16.43
N MET A 61 -25.31 -5.14 16.45
CA MET A 61 -25.02 -4.31 15.27
C MET A 61 -23.55 -4.49 14.84
N PRO A 62 -23.21 -4.27 13.55
CA PRO A 62 -21.82 -4.30 13.09
C PRO A 62 -20.96 -3.25 13.83
N ALA A 63 -19.71 -3.61 14.14
CA ALA A 63 -18.78 -2.71 14.83
C ALA A 63 -18.42 -1.47 13.99
N LEU A 64 -18.42 -1.60 12.66
CA LEU A 64 -18.34 -0.47 11.75
C LEU A 64 -19.25 -0.73 10.54
N LEU A 65 -20.24 0.14 10.34
CA LEU A 65 -21.09 0.15 9.15
C LEU A 65 -21.24 1.58 8.67
N ILE A 66 -20.93 1.81 7.40
CA ILE A 66 -21.06 3.11 6.73
C ILE A 66 -22.15 2.98 5.67
N ASP A 67 -23.41 3.09 6.11
CA ASP A 67 -24.56 2.97 5.23
C ASP A 67 -24.90 4.35 4.65
N ILE A 68 -24.39 4.61 3.44
CA ILE A 68 -24.63 5.85 2.70
C ILE A 68 -26.11 5.98 2.28
N PRO A 69 -26.78 4.93 1.74
CA PRO A 69 -28.20 5.01 1.36
C PRO A 69 -29.12 5.47 2.49
N GLN A 70 -28.98 4.88 3.69
CA GLN A 70 -29.82 5.19 4.85
C GLN A 70 -29.24 6.30 5.74
N ARG A 71 -28.05 6.82 5.40
CA ARG A 71 -27.32 7.87 6.14
C ARG A 71 -27.12 7.51 7.62
N ARG A 72 -26.93 6.23 7.90
CA ARG A 72 -26.66 5.70 9.25
C ARG A 72 -25.19 5.26 9.33
N PHE A 73 -24.50 5.74 10.35
CA PHE A 73 -23.12 5.33 10.61
C PHE A 73 -23.10 4.58 11.93
N THR A 74 -22.86 3.27 11.89
CA THR A 74 -22.71 2.49 13.12
C THR A 74 -21.24 2.40 13.46
N ILE A 75 -20.84 2.89 14.64
CA ILE A 75 -19.48 2.78 15.15
C ILE A 75 -19.55 2.17 16.55
N ALA A 76 -18.85 1.05 16.76
CA ALA A 76 -18.77 0.31 18.03
C ALA A 76 -20.14 -0.02 18.65
N GLY A 77 -21.16 -0.31 17.82
CA GLY A 77 -22.51 -0.62 18.29
C GLY A 77 -23.37 0.61 18.62
N HIS A 78 -22.92 1.83 18.30
CA HIS A 78 -23.72 3.05 18.40
C HIS A 78 -24.09 3.57 17.00
N ILE A 79 -25.35 3.92 16.81
CA ILE A 79 -25.85 4.52 15.56
C ILE A 79 -25.69 6.03 15.65
N PHE A 80 -24.84 6.59 14.81
CA PHE A 80 -24.71 8.02 14.60
C PHE A 80 -25.63 8.43 13.47
N TRP A 81 -26.52 9.36 13.80
CA TRP A 81 -27.44 9.96 12.86
C TRP A 81 -26.85 11.29 12.33
N PRO A 82 -27.39 11.85 11.23
CA PRO A 82 -26.88 13.11 10.67
C PRO A 82 -26.92 14.32 11.62
N GLN A 83 -27.75 14.30 12.67
CA GLN A 83 -27.78 15.40 13.66
C GLN A 83 -26.58 15.32 14.61
N ASP A 84 -26.03 14.13 14.83
CA ASP A 84 -24.83 13.87 15.64
C ASP A 84 -23.52 14.11 14.86
N PHE A 85 -23.61 14.67 13.65
CA PHE A 85 -22.45 14.93 12.79
C PHE A 85 -21.39 15.81 13.45
N ILE A 86 -21.76 16.61 14.46
CA ILE A 86 -20.81 17.44 15.21
C ILE A 86 -19.76 16.61 15.95
N TYR A 87 -20.13 15.43 16.46
CA TYR A 87 -19.19 14.52 17.11
C TYR A 87 -18.21 13.91 16.09
N LEU A 88 -18.72 13.55 14.91
CA LEU A 88 -17.89 13.07 13.81
C LEU A 88 -16.91 14.16 13.32
N LEU A 89 -17.39 15.41 13.18
CA LEU A 89 -16.57 16.55 12.79
C LEU A 89 -15.45 16.81 13.81
N LEU A 90 -15.78 16.82 15.10
CA LEU A 90 -14.80 16.99 16.16
C LEU A 90 -13.76 15.86 16.15
N PHE A 91 -14.20 14.61 15.96
CA PHE A 91 -13.32 13.46 15.82
C PHE A 91 -12.36 13.60 14.63
N VAL A 92 -12.86 13.99 13.46
CA VAL A 92 -12.04 14.24 12.26
C VAL A 92 -11.04 15.37 12.48
N LEU A 93 -11.47 16.46 13.13
CA LEU A 93 -10.59 17.59 13.46
C LEU A 93 -9.45 17.15 14.39
N ILE A 94 -9.77 16.42 15.46
CA ILE A 94 -8.77 15.85 16.37
C ILE A 94 -7.83 14.92 15.61
N ALA A 95 -8.35 14.06 14.73
CA ALA A 95 -7.53 13.16 13.92
C ALA A 95 -6.56 13.91 12.98
N ILE A 96 -7.01 15.00 12.35
CA ILE A 96 -6.17 15.85 11.50
C ILE A 96 -5.06 16.51 12.32
N VAL A 97 -5.40 17.13 13.46
CA VAL A 97 -4.41 17.80 14.33
C VAL A 97 -3.42 16.79 14.91
N ALA A 98 -3.90 15.66 15.42
CA ALA A 98 -3.05 14.60 15.95
C ALA A 98 -2.11 14.04 14.87
N THR A 99 -2.60 13.87 13.64
CA THR A 99 -1.77 13.44 12.51
C THR A 99 -0.72 14.49 12.18
N ALA A 100 -1.08 15.77 12.12
CA ALA A 100 -0.14 16.86 11.84
C ALA A 100 0.97 16.95 12.91
N LEU A 101 0.60 16.85 14.20
CA LEU A 101 1.56 16.79 15.30
C LEU A 101 2.49 15.58 15.21
N THR A 102 1.93 14.40 14.89
CA THR A 102 2.73 13.18 14.71
C THR A 102 3.71 13.31 13.55
N VAL A 103 3.32 13.98 12.46
CA VAL A 103 4.19 14.26 11.32
C VAL A 103 5.33 15.21 11.70
N ALA A 104 5.02 16.28 12.43
CA ALA A 104 6.05 17.23 12.87
C ALA A 104 7.11 16.55 13.75
N LEU A 105 6.67 15.64 14.65
CA LEU A 105 7.54 14.96 15.60
C LEU A 105 8.31 13.77 15.01
N VAL A 106 7.64 12.90 14.25
CA VAL A 106 8.17 11.58 13.83
C VAL A 106 8.35 11.48 12.30
N GLY A 107 8.07 12.55 11.57
CA GLY A 107 8.29 12.64 10.13
C GLY A 107 7.50 11.59 9.32
N ARG A 108 8.19 10.89 8.40
CA ARG A 108 7.58 9.95 7.43
C ARG A 108 7.14 8.59 8.01
N PHE A 109 7.02 8.48 9.33
CA PHE A 109 6.63 7.25 10.01
C PHE A 109 5.29 6.70 9.52
N PHE A 110 4.24 7.54 9.43
CA PHE A 110 2.91 7.13 8.96
C PHE A 110 2.94 6.52 7.56
N CYS A 111 3.56 7.22 6.59
CA CYS A 111 3.74 6.73 5.22
C CYS A 111 4.45 5.37 5.18
N GLY A 112 5.42 5.14 6.08
CA GLY A 112 6.19 3.91 6.14
C GLY A 112 5.45 2.73 6.81
N TRP A 113 4.73 2.98 7.90
CA TRP A 113 4.26 1.93 8.81
C TRP A 113 2.74 1.73 8.81
N LEU A 114 1.96 2.80 8.75
CA LEU A 114 0.50 2.75 8.91
C LEU A 114 -0.26 2.95 7.60
N CYS A 115 0.35 3.60 6.60
CA CYS A 115 -0.32 3.90 5.35
C CYS A 115 -0.88 2.61 4.69
N PRO A 116 -2.21 2.49 4.51
CA PRO A 116 -2.82 1.25 4.06
C PRO A 116 -2.31 0.85 2.68
N HIS A 117 -2.14 1.82 1.77
CA HIS A 117 -1.59 1.56 0.43
C HIS A 117 -0.20 0.93 0.48
N ASN A 118 0.71 1.49 1.29
CA ASN A 118 2.07 0.97 1.41
C ASN A 118 2.10 -0.38 2.15
N VAL A 119 1.26 -0.56 3.17
CA VAL A 119 1.11 -1.84 3.89
C VAL A 119 0.71 -2.96 2.93
N PHE A 120 -0.35 -2.76 2.14
CA PHE A 120 -0.79 -3.76 1.15
C PHE A 120 0.26 -3.99 0.05
N LEU A 121 0.83 -2.92 -0.52
CA LEU A 121 1.82 -3.04 -1.60
C LEU A 121 3.06 -3.83 -1.14
N GLU A 122 3.64 -3.46 0.01
CA GLU A 122 4.90 -4.03 0.49
C GLU A 122 4.75 -5.41 1.15
N MET A 123 3.64 -5.66 1.86
CA MET A 123 3.46 -6.88 2.65
C MET A 123 2.57 -7.93 2.00
N VAL A 124 1.78 -7.57 0.97
CA VAL A 124 0.91 -8.52 0.27
C VAL A 124 1.33 -8.67 -1.19
N TYR A 125 1.27 -7.58 -1.97
CA TYR A 125 1.49 -7.67 -3.43
C TYR A 125 2.94 -7.96 -3.81
N ARG A 126 3.93 -7.31 -3.18
CA ARG A 126 5.35 -7.58 -3.48
C ARG A 126 5.80 -9.00 -3.08
N PRO A 127 5.42 -9.57 -1.92
CA PRO A 127 5.72 -10.96 -1.60
C PRO A 127 5.09 -11.94 -2.58
N LEU A 128 3.83 -11.74 -2.97
CA LEU A 128 3.15 -12.57 -3.98
C LEU A 128 3.87 -12.49 -5.33
N GLU A 129 4.28 -11.29 -5.74
CA GLU A 129 5.06 -11.10 -6.96
C GLU A 129 6.42 -11.79 -6.90
N ARG A 130 7.11 -11.74 -5.77
CA ARG A 130 8.38 -12.46 -5.57
C ARG A 130 8.20 -13.97 -5.54
N LEU A 131 7.07 -14.47 -5.03
CA LEU A 131 6.76 -15.89 -5.04
C LEU A 131 6.52 -16.40 -6.47
N ALA A 132 5.77 -15.64 -7.29
CA ALA A 132 5.46 -16.00 -8.67
C ALA A 132 6.65 -15.78 -9.64
N GLU A 133 7.27 -14.60 -9.60
CA GLU A 133 8.29 -14.16 -10.58
C GLU A 133 9.73 -14.26 -10.06
N GLY A 134 9.95 -14.53 -8.77
CA GLY A 134 11.27 -14.68 -8.16
C GLY A 134 11.95 -13.35 -7.78
N VAL A 135 13.26 -13.43 -7.53
CA VAL A 135 14.08 -12.28 -7.09
C VAL A 135 14.18 -11.20 -8.18
N ALA A 136 14.25 -9.93 -7.77
CA ALA A 136 14.30 -8.75 -8.64
C ALA A 136 15.27 -8.88 -9.84
N VAL A 137 16.48 -9.40 -9.63
CA VAL A 137 17.49 -9.57 -10.70
C VAL A 137 17.04 -10.60 -11.75
N LYS A 138 16.54 -11.76 -11.31
CA LYS A 138 16.03 -12.82 -12.20
C LYS A 138 14.82 -12.33 -12.99
N ARG A 139 13.95 -11.56 -12.34
CA ARG A 139 12.77 -10.96 -12.96
C ARG A 139 13.17 -9.94 -14.04
N ARG A 140 14.06 -8.99 -13.71
CA ARG A 140 14.56 -7.98 -14.67
C ARG A 140 15.17 -8.64 -15.91
N ARG A 141 16.01 -9.66 -15.71
CA ARG A 141 16.61 -10.42 -16.81
C ARG A 141 15.55 -11.11 -17.69
N ARG A 142 14.60 -11.82 -17.09
CA ARG A 142 13.48 -12.43 -17.83
C ARG A 142 12.60 -11.44 -18.57
N ASP A 143 12.44 -10.23 -18.05
CA ASP A 143 11.66 -9.20 -18.72
C ASP A 143 12.38 -8.63 -19.95
N GLN A 144 13.71 -8.71 -19.99
CA GLN A 144 14.56 -8.32 -21.12
C GLN A 144 14.73 -9.44 -22.16
N ASP A 145 14.82 -10.70 -21.72
CA ASP A 145 15.12 -11.86 -22.58
C ASP A 145 13.95 -12.30 -23.50
N GLY A 146 12.83 -11.57 -23.51
CA GLY A 146 11.96 -11.48 -24.70
C GLY A 146 11.04 -12.65 -25.07
N GLY A 147 11.14 -13.87 -24.53
CA GLY A 147 10.25 -14.94 -25.04
C GLY A 147 10.39 -16.34 -24.46
N ASP A 148 9.99 -16.55 -23.21
CA ASP A 148 9.91 -17.89 -22.62
C ASP A 148 8.46 -18.20 -22.19
N ALA A 149 7.93 -19.37 -22.56
CA ALA A 149 6.63 -19.87 -22.09
C ALA A 149 6.55 -19.88 -20.56
N SER A 150 7.69 -20.10 -19.89
CA SER A 150 7.80 -20.01 -18.42
C SER A 150 7.45 -18.61 -17.89
N ARG A 151 7.67 -17.54 -18.68
CA ARG A 151 7.32 -16.15 -18.32
C ARG A 151 5.81 -15.95 -18.32
N VAL A 152 5.10 -16.49 -19.31
CA VAL A 152 3.65 -16.35 -19.43
C VAL A 152 2.96 -17.02 -18.25
N VAL A 153 3.36 -18.24 -17.92
CA VAL A 153 2.81 -18.98 -16.77
C VAL A 153 3.05 -18.22 -15.46
N ARG A 154 4.27 -17.74 -15.21
CA ARG A 154 4.58 -16.96 -14.00
C ARG A 154 3.78 -15.66 -13.90
N LYS A 155 3.58 -14.97 -15.03
CA LYS A 155 2.73 -13.77 -15.08
C LYS A 155 1.28 -14.12 -14.82
N ALA A 156 0.77 -15.21 -15.38
CA ALA A 156 -0.59 -15.67 -15.13
C ALA A 156 -0.81 -16.00 -13.65
N VAL A 157 0.11 -16.76 -13.03
CA VAL A 157 0.07 -17.06 -11.57
C VAL A 157 0.07 -15.78 -10.74
N LYS A 158 0.90 -14.78 -11.10
CA LYS A 158 0.89 -13.49 -10.43
C LYS A 158 -0.48 -12.79 -10.55
N TRP A 159 -1.05 -12.75 -11.75
CA TRP A 159 -2.36 -12.10 -11.97
C TRP A 159 -3.49 -12.80 -11.22
N VAL A 160 -3.49 -14.13 -11.18
CA VAL A 160 -4.45 -14.92 -10.40
C VAL A 160 -4.30 -14.63 -8.90
N ALA A 161 -3.07 -14.60 -8.39
CA ALA A 161 -2.81 -14.26 -6.99
C ALA A 161 -3.25 -12.83 -6.63
N PHE A 162 -3.02 -11.87 -7.53
CA PHE A 162 -3.46 -10.48 -7.34
C PHE A 162 -4.98 -10.38 -7.37
N LEU A 163 -5.64 -11.08 -8.29
CA LEU A 163 -7.10 -11.11 -8.37
C LEU A 163 -7.70 -11.70 -7.09
N ALA A 164 -7.15 -12.81 -6.59
CA ALA A 164 -7.61 -13.45 -5.36
C ALA A 164 -7.54 -12.49 -4.15
N VAL A 165 -6.43 -11.74 -4.00
CA VAL A 165 -6.31 -10.73 -2.94
C VAL A 165 -7.28 -9.58 -3.16
N THR A 166 -7.40 -9.07 -4.38
CA THR A 166 -8.34 -7.99 -4.70
C THR A 166 -9.77 -8.37 -4.34
N VAL A 167 -10.20 -9.60 -4.63
CA VAL A 167 -11.55 -10.09 -4.29
C VAL A 167 -11.76 -10.04 -2.77
N VAL A 168 -10.80 -10.50 -1.97
CA VAL A 168 -10.89 -10.43 -0.50
C VAL A 168 -10.98 -8.98 0.00
N LEU A 169 -10.15 -8.09 -0.54
CA LEU A 169 -10.17 -6.67 -0.16
C LEU A 169 -11.48 -5.98 -0.57
N ALA A 170 -11.98 -6.27 -1.76
CA ALA A 170 -13.24 -5.73 -2.26
C ALA A 170 -14.43 -6.26 -1.46
N ASN A 171 -14.46 -7.55 -1.12
CA ASN A 171 -15.47 -8.11 -0.24
C ASN A 171 -15.49 -7.41 1.12
N THR A 172 -14.32 -7.27 1.75
CA THR A 172 -14.19 -6.62 3.07
C THR A 172 -14.66 -5.17 3.02
N MET A 173 -14.27 -4.44 1.97
CA MET A 173 -14.72 -3.06 1.76
C MET A 173 -16.22 -2.97 1.55
N THR A 174 -16.77 -3.75 0.63
CA THR A 174 -18.20 -3.77 0.38
C THR A 174 -18.98 -4.16 1.64
N ALA A 175 -18.49 -5.09 2.45
CA ALA A 175 -19.12 -5.47 3.73
C ALA A 175 -19.16 -4.32 4.75
N LEU A 176 -18.18 -3.41 4.74
CA LEU A 176 -18.19 -2.21 5.61
C LEU A 176 -19.22 -1.16 5.17
N PHE A 177 -19.63 -1.15 3.90
CA PHE A 177 -20.62 -0.19 3.37
C PHE A 177 -22.04 -0.76 3.32
N THR A 178 -22.18 -2.04 2.97
CA THR A 178 -23.48 -2.71 2.75
C THR A 178 -23.87 -3.65 3.89
N GLY A 179 -22.95 -3.93 4.80
CA GLY A 179 -23.11 -4.91 5.87
C GLY A 179 -22.71 -6.33 5.44
N VAL A 180 -22.49 -7.19 6.42
CA VAL A 180 -22.20 -8.62 6.21
C VAL A 180 -23.40 -9.40 5.68
N GLU A 181 -24.61 -8.86 5.81
CA GLU A 181 -25.87 -9.47 5.35
C GLU A 181 -25.94 -9.58 3.82
N ALA A 182 -25.25 -8.69 3.09
CA ALA A 182 -25.20 -8.74 1.63
C ALA A 182 -24.41 -9.94 1.07
N PHE A 183 -23.68 -10.67 1.92
CA PHE A 183 -22.81 -11.77 1.53
C PHE A 183 -23.38 -13.13 1.97
N ARG A 184 -23.66 -14.00 1.00
CA ARG A 184 -23.90 -15.42 1.25
C ARG A 184 -22.62 -16.08 1.75
N TRP A 185 -22.74 -16.83 2.85
CA TRP A 185 -21.61 -17.47 3.55
C TRP A 185 -20.48 -16.50 3.95
N GLY A 186 -20.78 -15.20 4.07
CA GLY A 186 -19.82 -14.16 4.47
C GLY A 186 -18.78 -13.78 3.42
N PHE A 187 -18.79 -14.40 2.22
CA PHE A 187 -17.78 -14.14 1.17
C PHE A 187 -18.32 -14.08 -0.26
N VAL A 188 -19.50 -14.64 -0.54
CA VAL A 188 -20.08 -14.62 -1.89
C VAL A 188 -21.15 -13.56 -1.95
N LEU A 189 -20.91 -12.49 -2.70
CA LEU A 189 -21.88 -11.40 -2.83
C LEU A 189 -23.15 -11.88 -3.54
N ASP A 190 -24.30 -11.62 -2.93
CA ASP A 190 -25.59 -11.89 -3.58
C ASP A 190 -25.94 -10.78 -4.56
N VAL A 191 -25.47 -10.93 -5.80
CA VAL A 191 -25.67 -9.93 -6.87
C VAL A 191 -27.14 -9.72 -7.19
N ALA A 192 -27.98 -10.74 -7.02
CA ALA A 192 -29.41 -10.64 -7.32
C ALA A 192 -30.17 -9.89 -6.23
N ALA A 193 -29.80 -10.08 -4.96
CA ALA A 193 -30.44 -9.39 -3.85
C ALA A 193 -29.92 -7.96 -3.63
N HIS A 194 -28.64 -7.70 -3.93
CA HIS A 194 -27.97 -6.42 -3.66
C HIS A 194 -27.20 -5.90 -4.90
N PRO A 195 -27.91 -5.40 -5.93
CA PRO A 195 -27.28 -4.95 -7.17
C PRO A 195 -26.39 -3.70 -6.97
N ASP A 196 -26.74 -2.84 -6.01
CA ASP A 196 -25.97 -1.68 -5.60
C ASP A 196 -24.62 -2.08 -4.96
N ALA A 197 -24.64 -3.08 -4.08
CA ALA A 197 -23.43 -3.66 -3.49
C ALA A 197 -22.52 -4.28 -4.56
N ALA A 198 -23.11 -4.91 -5.59
CA ALA A 198 -22.36 -5.50 -6.70
C ALA A 198 -21.65 -4.46 -7.58
N ILE A 199 -22.31 -3.33 -7.86
CA ILE A 199 -21.70 -2.23 -8.60
C ILE A 199 -20.54 -1.64 -7.79
N PHE A 200 -20.75 -1.37 -6.50
CA PHE A 200 -19.69 -0.85 -5.62
C PHE A 200 -18.51 -1.82 -5.56
N TRP A 201 -18.78 -3.11 -5.37
CA TRP A 201 -17.76 -4.16 -5.35
C TRP A 201 -16.95 -4.18 -6.64
N ALA A 202 -17.61 -4.16 -7.81
CA ALA A 202 -16.92 -4.22 -9.10
C ALA A 202 -16.04 -2.99 -9.35
N LEU A 203 -16.54 -1.79 -9.04
CA LEU A 203 -15.78 -0.55 -9.16
C LEU A 203 -14.58 -0.54 -8.22
N PHE A 204 -14.78 -0.94 -6.96
CA PHE A 204 -13.73 -0.97 -5.97
C PHE A 204 -12.68 -2.04 -6.29
N ALA A 205 -13.10 -3.26 -6.67
CA ALA A 205 -12.20 -4.32 -7.12
C ALA A 205 -11.38 -3.89 -8.34
N GLY A 206 -12.01 -3.25 -9.33
CA GLY A 206 -11.34 -2.70 -10.51
C GLY A 206 -10.29 -1.65 -10.13
N ALA A 207 -10.64 -0.71 -9.26
CA ALA A 207 -9.74 0.33 -8.77
C ALA A 207 -8.56 -0.25 -7.99
N VAL A 208 -8.79 -1.21 -7.08
CA VAL A 208 -7.75 -1.89 -6.30
C VAL A 208 -6.82 -2.69 -7.21
N LEU A 209 -7.38 -3.47 -8.15
CA LEU A 209 -6.57 -4.25 -9.09
C LEU A 209 -5.72 -3.33 -9.97
N PHE A 210 -6.31 -2.27 -10.52
CA PHE A 210 -5.58 -1.28 -11.30
C PHE A 210 -4.46 -0.64 -10.48
N ASN A 211 -4.79 -0.23 -9.25
CA ASN A 211 -3.85 0.42 -8.35
C ASN A 211 -2.67 -0.49 -7.99
N PHE A 212 -2.87 -1.73 -7.58
CA PHE A 212 -1.76 -2.59 -7.13
C PHE A 212 -1.08 -3.37 -8.26
N ALA A 213 -1.79 -3.69 -9.35
CA ALA A 213 -1.18 -4.36 -10.49
C ALA A 213 -0.39 -3.38 -11.35
N TRP A 214 -0.98 -2.23 -11.70
CA TRP A 214 -0.40 -1.25 -12.60
C TRP A 214 0.14 -0.01 -11.88
N PHE A 215 -0.65 0.77 -11.14
CA PHE A 215 -0.28 2.13 -10.71
C PHE A 215 0.83 2.16 -9.62
N ARG A 216 0.72 1.29 -8.61
CA ARG A 216 1.67 0.97 -7.55
C ARG A 216 2.24 2.18 -6.83
N GLU A 217 3.51 2.51 -7.04
CA GLU A 217 4.19 3.61 -6.36
C GLU A 217 3.73 4.98 -6.87
N GLN A 218 3.11 5.04 -8.06
CA GLN A 218 2.58 6.27 -8.64
C GLN A 218 1.46 6.87 -7.78
N THR A 219 0.72 6.05 -7.04
CA THR A 219 -0.29 6.52 -6.08
C THR A 219 0.34 7.39 -5.02
N CYS A 220 1.49 7.00 -4.49
CA CYS A 220 2.17 7.75 -3.43
C CYS A 220 2.83 9.04 -3.95
N THR A 221 3.26 9.08 -5.21
CA THR A 221 3.95 10.24 -5.78
C THR A 221 3.02 11.25 -6.43
N ILE A 222 1.95 10.77 -7.07
CA ILE A 222 1.04 11.60 -7.88
C ILE A 222 -0.27 11.87 -7.15
N VAL A 223 -0.95 10.83 -6.66
CA VAL A 223 -2.33 10.93 -6.16
C VAL A 223 -2.40 11.27 -4.67
N CYS A 224 -1.47 10.77 -3.88
CA CYS A 224 -1.51 10.88 -2.42
C CYS A 224 -1.35 12.35 -1.97
N PRO A 225 -2.41 13.00 -1.44
CA PRO A 225 -2.31 14.38 -0.97
C PRO A 225 -1.41 14.46 0.27
N TYR A 226 -1.43 13.43 1.12
CA TYR A 226 -0.63 13.35 2.32
C TYR A 226 0.87 13.39 2.03
N GLY A 227 1.35 12.64 1.02
CA GLY A 227 2.77 12.60 0.68
C GLY A 227 3.31 13.95 0.21
N ARG A 228 2.45 14.76 -0.43
CA ARG A 228 2.78 16.13 -0.85
C ARG A 228 2.72 17.11 0.31
N LEU A 229 1.64 17.08 1.07
CA LEU A 229 1.43 17.95 2.23
C LEU A 229 2.52 17.75 3.29
N GLN A 230 2.93 16.50 3.50
CA GLN A 230 4.02 16.16 4.41
C GLN A 230 5.33 16.86 4.03
N SER A 231 5.65 17.02 2.75
CA SER A 231 6.88 17.73 2.34
C SER A 231 6.88 19.21 2.73
N ALA A 232 5.71 19.82 2.94
CA ALA A 232 5.58 21.19 3.43
C ALA A 232 5.58 21.30 4.97
N MET A 233 5.28 20.21 5.69
CA MET A 233 5.25 20.17 7.16
C MET A 233 6.57 19.72 7.81
N LEU A 234 7.55 19.29 7.03
CA LEU A 234 8.83 18.82 7.55
C LEU A 234 9.76 20.01 7.87
N ASP A 235 10.33 19.98 9.07
CA ASP A 235 11.34 20.92 9.53
C ASP A 235 12.75 20.27 9.42
N PRO A 236 13.86 21.02 9.32
CA PRO A 236 15.21 20.49 9.45
C PRO A 236 15.45 19.54 10.64
N HIS A 237 14.71 19.70 11.73
CA HIS A 237 14.79 18.83 12.90
C HIS A 237 13.91 17.57 12.83
N SER A 238 13.05 17.44 11.82
CA SER A 238 12.18 16.27 11.67
C SER A 238 12.96 15.03 11.25
N LEU A 239 12.61 13.88 11.83
CA LEU A 239 13.22 12.59 11.51
C LEU A 239 12.81 12.13 10.09
N VAL A 240 13.73 12.23 9.13
CA VAL A 240 13.52 11.75 7.75
C VAL A 240 14.37 10.49 7.51
N PRO A 241 13.78 9.39 6.98
CA PRO A 241 14.54 8.24 6.52
C PRO A 241 15.37 8.62 5.29
N ALA A 242 16.60 9.04 5.50
CA ALA A 242 17.56 9.39 4.47
C ALA A 242 18.76 8.45 4.48
N TYR A 243 19.53 8.46 3.40
CA TYR A 243 20.81 7.76 3.37
C TYR A 243 21.74 8.40 4.40
N ASP A 244 22.25 7.59 5.33
CA ASP A 244 23.26 8.02 6.29
C ASP A 244 24.66 7.83 5.67
N PRO A 245 25.36 8.93 5.31
CA PRO A 245 26.69 8.82 4.70
C PRO A 245 27.71 8.19 5.63
N ARG A 246 27.55 8.34 6.96
CA ARG A 246 28.48 7.80 7.97
C ARG A 246 28.35 6.29 8.09
N ARG A 247 27.16 5.75 7.83
CA ARG A 247 26.90 4.32 7.83
C ARG A 247 27.45 3.61 6.60
N GLY A 248 27.84 4.37 5.56
CA GLY A 248 28.54 3.94 4.35
C GLY A 248 28.26 2.49 3.93
N GLU A 249 27.42 2.27 2.91
CA GLU A 249 27.33 0.92 2.36
C GLU A 249 28.71 0.52 1.79
N PRO A 250 29.30 -0.63 2.19
CA PRO A 250 30.55 -1.14 1.60
C PRO A 250 30.32 -1.67 0.17
N ARG A 251 29.43 -1.05 -0.60
CA ARG A 251 29.02 -1.49 -1.93
C ARG A 251 29.88 -0.82 -2.99
N GLY A 252 31.12 -1.30 -3.06
CA GLY A 252 31.96 -1.33 -4.24
C GLY A 252 32.62 -2.70 -4.35
N LYS A 253 33.09 -3.11 -5.53
CA LYS A 253 33.99 -4.28 -5.64
C LYS A 253 35.21 -3.97 -4.76
N LEU A 254 35.41 -4.72 -3.66
CA LEU A 254 36.65 -4.61 -2.87
C LEU A 254 37.83 -4.79 -3.83
N ARG A 255 38.62 -3.74 -4.04
CA ARG A 255 39.92 -3.87 -4.72
C ARG A 255 40.86 -4.57 -3.74
N GLY A 256 41.58 -5.56 -4.27
CA GLY A 256 42.58 -6.45 -3.66
C GLY A 256 42.74 -6.42 -2.14
N GLU A 257 43.27 -5.32 -1.61
CA GLU A 257 43.74 -5.20 -0.22
C GLU A 257 42.60 -5.26 0.80
N ALA A 258 41.44 -4.68 0.51
CA ALA A 258 40.29 -4.69 1.42
C ALA A 258 39.59 -6.06 1.51
N ARG A 259 39.89 -6.99 0.58
CA ARG A 259 39.38 -8.37 0.59
C ARG A 259 40.22 -9.29 1.49
N ALA A 260 41.49 -8.96 1.71
CA ALA A 260 42.37 -9.70 2.60
C ALA A 260 42.06 -9.39 4.07
N ALA A 261 41.85 -8.11 4.41
CA ALA A 261 41.51 -7.68 5.77
C ALA A 261 40.15 -8.20 6.28
N ALA A 262 39.18 -8.39 5.39
CA ALA A 262 37.85 -8.92 5.74
C ALA A 262 37.82 -10.45 5.92
N ARG A 263 38.92 -11.17 5.64
CA ARG A 263 39.04 -12.62 5.87
C ARG A 263 39.77 -12.95 7.18
N SER A 264 40.37 -11.96 7.83
CA SER A 264 41.15 -12.09 9.06
C SER A 264 40.43 -11.55 10.31
N ALA A 265 39.15 -11.20 10.20
CA ALA A 265 38.27 -10.78 11.29
C ALA A 265 36.99 -11.62 11.23
#